data_AF-A0A3D5EKD4-F1
#
_entry.id   AF-A0A3D5EKD4-F1
#
_cell.length_a   1.000
_cell.length_b   1.000
_cell.length_c   1.000
_cell.angle_alpha   90.00
_cell.angle_beta   90.00
_cell.angle_gamma   90.00
#
_symmetry.space_group_name_H-M   'P 1'
#
loop_
_entity.id
_entity.type
_entity.pdbx_description
1 polymer ?
#
loop_
_entity_poly.entity_id
_entity_poly.type
_entity_poly.pdbx_seq_one_letter_code
_entity_poly.pdbx_strand_id
1 'polypeptide(L)'
;MQKVTFPRPADNVVARADEHGLWIETNGWTMPIEKETAQEYANSFNPSGDEGNKANHGFYNVSTGIVLTHKGAKIHFDRSEAFAVIDLIKAATASIW
;
A
#
# COMPACT_ATOMS: atom_id res chain seq x y z
N MET A 1 -6.69 -11.27 10.56
CA MET A 1 -5.68 -10.19 10.47
C MET A 1 -4.46 -10.72 9.75
N GLN A 2 -3.99 -10.04 8.70
CA GLN A 2 -2.76 -10.35 7.96
C GLN A 2 -1.81 -9.14 8.03
N LYS A 3 -0.49 -9.36 8.04
CA LYS A 3 0.48 -8.26 8.05
C LYS A 3 1.80 -8.62 7.37
N VAL A 4 2.48 -7.60 6.84
CA VAL A 4 3.87 -7.63 6.38
C VAL A 4 4.65 -6.49 7.05
N THR A 5 5.94 -6.70 7.30
CA THR A 5 6.80 -5.72 7.97
C THR A 5 8.07 -5.51 7.18
N PHE A 6 8.40 -4.26 6.95
CA PHE A 6 9.58 -3.84 6.22
C PHE A 6 10.55 -3.11 7.16
N PRO A 7 11.72 -3.69 7.45
CA PRO A 7 12.70 -3.04 8.30
C PRO A 7 13.36 -1.88 7.54
N ARG A 8 13.33 -0.68 8.10
CA ARG A 8 14.10 0.47 7.59
C ARG A 8 14.99 1.07 8.67
N PRO A 9 16.13 1.69 8.32
CA PRO A 9 17.12 2.15 9.29
C PRO A 9 16.60 3.09 10.39
N ALA A 10 15.55 3.86 10.09
CA ALA A 10 14.94 4.82 11.01
C ALA A 10 13.52 4.43 11.46
N ASP A 11 12.87 3.49 10.76
CA ASP A 11 11.45 3.21 10.97
C ASP A 11 11.06 1.81 10.45
N ASN A 12 10.24 1.08 11.20
CA ASN A 12 9.64 -0.14 10.66
C ASN A 12 8.31 0.23 10.02
N VAL A 13 8.13 -0.12 8.75
CA VAL A 13 6.84 0.03 8.10
C VAL A 13 6.07 -1.27 8.23
N VAL A 14 4.95 -1.25 8.93
CA VAL A 14 4.04 -2.38 9.06
C VAL A 14 2.82 -2.11 8.18
N ALA A 15 2.59 -2.96 7.18
CA ALA A 15 1.33 -2.97 6.45
C ALA A 15 0.47 -4.10 7.01
N ARG A 16 -0.76 -3.77 7.44
CA ARG A 16 -1.68 -4.69 8.10
C ARG A 16 -3.06 -4.60 7.48
N ALA A 17 -3.69 -5.74 7.20
CA ALA A 17 -5.06 -5.82 6.73
C ALA A 17 -5.96 -6.52 7.78
N ASP A 18 -7.10 -5.89 8.08
CA ASP A 18 -8.15 -6.41 8.94
C ASP A 18 -9.53 -6.07 8.37
N GLU A 19 -10.62 -6.49 9.01
CA GLU A 19 -12.00 -6.32 8.50
C GLU A 19 -12.40 -4.88 8.12
N HIS A 20 -11.69 -3.86 8.61
CA HIS A 20 -11.98 -2.45 8.32
C HIS A 20 -11.21 -1.93 7.10
N GLY A 21 -10.03 -2.50 6.81
CA GLY A 21 -9.22 -2.09 5.66
C GLY A 21 -7.73 -2.32 5.85
N LEU A 22 -6.94 -1.51 5.15
CA LEU A 22 -5.49 -1.52 5.18
C LEU A 22 -4.97 -0.45 6.13
N TRP A 23 -4.00 -0.81 6.94
CA TRP A 23 -3.29 0.06 7.86
C TRP A 23 -1.82 0.09 7.46
N ILE A 24 -1.30 1.28 7.15
CA ILE A 24 0.13 1.51 7.04
C ILE A 24 0.58 2.19 8.33
N GLU A 25 1.32 1.45 9.14
CA GLU A 25 1.77 1.86 10.46
C GLU A 25 3.30 2.08 10.41
N THR A 26 3.71 3.23 10.92
CA THR A 26 5.12 3.60 11.15
C THR A 26 5.28 3.96 12.62
N ASN A 27 6.51 4.19 13.10
CA ASN A 27 6.74 4.61 14.48
C ASN A 27 6.12 5.98 14.80
N GLY A 28 5.89 6.84 13.79
CA GLY A 28 5.41 8.21 13.98
C GLY A 28 3.94 8.46 13.59
N TRP A 29 3.38 7.64 12.71
CA TRP A 29 2.02 7.85 12.19
C TRP A 29 1.40 6.56 11.63
N THR A 30 0.07 6.58 11.53
CA THR A 30 -0.74 5.53 10.91
C THR A 30 -1.61 6.11 9.81
N MET A 31 -1.62 5.47 8.64
CA MET A 31 -2.50 5.80 7.51
C MET A 31 -3.51 4.67 7.33
N PRO A 32 -4.74 4.83 7.89
CA PRO A 32 -5.83 3.92 7.61
C PRO A 32 -6.37 4.17 6.20
N ILE A 33 -6.66 3.10 5.47
CA ILE A 33 -7.26 3.10 4.14
C ILE A 33 -8.44 2.12 4.19
N GLU A 34 -9.64 2.62 3.89
CA GLU A 34 -10.85 1.80 3.91
C GLU A 34 -10.76 0.65 2.90
N LYS A 35 -11.36 -0.50 3.23
CA LYS A 35 -11.33 -1.73 2.41
C LYS A 35 -11.56 -1.47 0.92
N GLU A 36 -12.66 -0.83 0.56
CA GLU A 36 -13.04 -0.61 -0.85
C GLU A 36 -12.00 0.24 -1.59
N THR A 37 -11.48 1.26 -0.91
CA THR A 37 -10.40 2.13 -1.42
C THR A 37 -9.10 1.36 -1.60
N ALA A 38 -8.72 0.52 -0.61
CA ALA A 38 -7.52 -0.30 -0.71
C ALA A 38 -7.59 -1.28 -1.88
N GLN A 39 -8.76 -1.90 -2.09
CA GLN A 39 -9.03 -2.77 -3.24
C GLN A 39 -8.93 -2.02 -4.57
N GLU A 40 -9.55 -0.84 -4.67
CA GLU A 40 -9.44 0.04 -5.84
C GLU A 40 -7.97 0.34 -6.17
N TYR A 41 -7.17 0.71 -5.16
CA TYR A 41 -5.76 1.02 -5.34
C TYR A 41 -4.95 -0.18 -5.84
N ALA A 42 -5.17 -1.36 -5.27
CA ALA A 42 -4.47 -2.58 -5.69
C ALA A 42 -4.87 -3.05 -7.09
N ASN A 43 -6.13 -2.82 -7.50
CA ASN A 43 -6.65 -3.25 -8.80
C ASN A 43 -6.34 -2.27 -9.93
N SER A 44 -6.22 -0.98 -9.62
CA SER A 44 -5.92 0.07 -10.61
C SER A 44 -4.43 0.23 -10.89
N PHE A 45 -3.56 -0.34 -10.07
CA PHE A 45 -2.11 -0.20 -10.23
C PHE A 45 -1.58 -0.96 -11.46
N ASN A 46 -0.91 -0.24 -12.35
CA ASN A 46 -0.16 -0.81 -13.48
C ASN A 46 1.35 -0.80 -13.18
N PRO A 47 1.97 -1.96 -12.89
CA PRO A 47 3.41 -2.02 -12.60
C PRO A 47 4.32 -1.86 -13.83
N SER A 48 3.77 -1.98 -15.04
CA SER A 48 4.55 -2.00 -16.29
C SER A 48 4.48 -0.70 -17.07
N GLY A 49 3.69 0.28 -16.64
CA GLY A 49 3.52 1.53 -17.37
C GLY A 49 3.21 2.71 -16.47
N ASP A 50 3.56 3.90 -16.95
CA ASP A 50 3.10 5.17 -16.37
C ASP A 50 1.64 5.45 -16.76
N GLU A 51 1.17 4.86 -17.86
CA GLU A 51 -0.21 4.93 -18.31
C GLU A 51 -1.13 4.14 -17.36
N GLY A 52 -2.08 4.87 -16.74
CA GLY A 52 -3.09 4.33 -15.83
C GLY A 52 -2.83 4.63 -14.34
N ASN A 53 -1.58 4.89 -13.96
CA ASN A 53 -1.24 5.25 -12.59
C ASN A 53 -1.54 6.74 -12.35
N LYS A 54 -2.55 7.03 -11.53
CA LYS A 54 -2.88 8.40 -11.16
C LYS A 54 -1.85 8.92 -10.15
N ALA A 55 -0.98 9.82 -10.58
CA ALA A 55 -0.05 10.49 -9.66
C ALA A 55 -0.84 11.09 -8.49
N ASN A 56 -0.42 10.77 -7.26
CA ASN A 56 -1.08 11.15 -6.00
C ASN A 56 -2.41 10.44 -5.67
N HIS A 57 -2.71 9.29 -6.28
CA HIS A 57 -3.88 8.48 -5.90
C HIS A 57 -3.53 6.99 -5.96
N GLY A 58 -3.59 6.31 -4.82
CA GLY A 58 -3.23 4.89 -4.73
C GLY A 58 -1.75 4.64 -4.98
N PHE A 59 -1.44 3.51 -5.61
CA PHE A 59 -0.07 3.14 -5.97
C PHE A 59 0.30 3.76 -7.33
N TYR A 60 1.48 4.34 -7.43
CA TYR A 60 2.02 4.82 -8.71
C TYR A 60 3.54 4.71 -8.77
N ASN A 61 4.05 4.53 -9.99
CA ASN A 61 5.49 4.42 -10.24
C ASN A 61 6.20 5.76 -10.10
N VAL A 62 7.41 5.72 -9.55
CA VAL A 62 8.39 6.81 -9.57
C VAL A 62 9.77 6.25 -9.94
N SER A 63 10.74 7.09 -10.27
CA SER A 63 12.07 6.64 -10.70
C SER A 63 12.79 5.78 -9.65
N THR A 64 12.50 5.97 -8.37
CA THR A 64 13.14 5.29 -7.24
C THR A 64 12.34 4.09 -6.70
N GLY A 65 11.13 3.83 -7.19
CA GLY A 65 10.26 2.78 -6.64
C GLY A 65 8.77 3.04 -6.89
N ILE A 66 7.96 2.79 -5.88
CA ILE A 66 6.50 2.95 -5.94
C ILE A 66 6.06 3.79 -4.74
N VAL A 67 5.16 4.75 -4.97
CA VAL A 67 4.57 5.56 -3.90
C VAL A 67 3.12 5.16 -3.72
N LEU A 68 2.70 4.98 -2.47
CA LEU A 68 1.30 4.92 -2.09
C LEU A 68 0.87 6.30 -1.58
N THR A 69 -0.18 6.87 -2.17
CA THR A 69 -0.81 8.12 -1.69
C THR A 69 -2.25 7.89 -1.26
N HIS A 70 -2.61 8.37 -0.08
CA HIS A 70 -3.97 8.37 0.43
C HIS A 70 -4.25 9.67 1.19
N LYS A 71 -5.29 10.41 0.78
CA LYS A 71 -5.75 11.66 1.43
C LYS A 71 -4.61 12.66 1.74
N GLY A 72 -3.61 12.75 0.87
CA GLY A 72 -2.46 13.65 1.02
C GLY A 72 -1.25 13.06 1.77
N ALA A 73 -1.42 11.96 2.50
CA ALA A 73 -0.31 11.20 3.07
C ALA A 73 0.37 10.37 1.98
N LYS A 74 1.70 10.25 2.07
CA LYS A 74 2.53 9.52 1.09
C LYS A 74 3.55 8.65 1.79
N ILE A 75 3.76 7.46 1.25
CA ILE A 75 4.85 6.59 1.65
C ILE A 75 5.51 5.99 0.43
N HIS A 76 6.84 6.04 0.42
CA HIS A 76 7.66 5.45 -0.63
C HIS A 76 8.02 4.02 -0.26
N PHE A 77 7.91 3.11 -1.22
CA PHE A 77 8.28 1.71 -1.14
C PHE A 77 9.29 1.40 -2.24
N ASP A 78 10.21 0.47 -1.96
CA ASP A 78 10.84 -0.25 -3.06
C ASP A 78 9.79 -1.12 -3.78
N ARG A 79 10.14 -1.65 -4.95
CA ARG A 79 9.19 -2.42 -5.75
C ARG A 79 8.70 -3.68 -5.03
N SER A 80 9.59 -4.37 -4.31
CA SER A 80 9.25 -5.61 -3.61
C SER A 80 8.33 -5.36 -2.42
N GLU A 81 8.58 -4.29 -1.66
CA GLU A 81 7.71 -3.87 -0.56
C GLU A 81 6.31 -3.50 -1.07
N ALA A 82 6.23 -2.72 -2.14
CA ALA A 82 4.96 -2.31 -2.72
C ALA A 82 4.15 -3.52 -3.22
N PHE A 83 4.78 -4.46 -3.91
CA PHE A 83 4.11 -5.68 -4.34
C PHE A 83 3.65 -6.53 -3.16
N ALA A 84 4.43 -6.65 -2.10
CA ALA A 84 4.01 -7.35 -0.89
C ALA A 84 2.79 -6.69 -0.23
N VAL A 85 2.69 -5.35 -0.24
CA VAL A 85 1.48 -4.65 0.23
C VAL A 85 0.28 -4.91 -0.69
N ILE A 86 0.47 -4.87 -2.00
CA ILE A 86 -0.59 -5.14 -2.97
C ILE A 86 -1.11 -6.58 -2.85
N ASP A 87 -0.20 -7.55 -2.68
CA ASP A 87 -0.55 -8.96 -2.49
C ASP A 87 -1.25 -9.17 -1.16
N LEU A 88 -0.86 -8.47 -0.10
CA LEU A 88 -1.59 -8.46 1.17
C LEU A 88 -3.04 -7.98 1.00
N ILE A 89 -3.27 -6.89 0.25
CA ILE A 89 -4.63 -6.38 -0.04
C ILE A 89 -5.46 -7.42 -0.81
N LYS A 90 -4.85 -8.05 -1.83
CA LYS A 90 -5.50 -9.08 -2.65
C LYS A 90 -5.82 -10.33 -1.83
N ALA A 91 -4.91 -10.77 -0.97
CA ALA A 91 -5.13 -11.91 -0.07
C ALA A 91 -6.23 -11.61 0.96
N ALA A 92 -6.27 -10.40 1.52
CA ALA A 92 -7.33 -9.98 2.43
C ALA A 92 -8.71 -9.99 1.75
N THR A 93 -8.79 -9.50 0.50
CA THR A 93 -9.99 -9.54 -0.37
C THR A 93 -10.56 -10.94 -0.55
N ALA A 94 -9.70 -11.98 -0.55
CA ALA A 94 -10.14 -13.35 -0.77
C ALA A 94 -10.52 -14.10 0.52
N SER A 95 -10.20 -13.57 1.71
CA SER A 95 -10.20 -14.37 2.95
C SER A 95 -10.79 -13.70 4.19
N ILE A 96 -10.80 -12.37 4.25
CA ILE A 96 -11.25 -11.61 5.43
C ILE A 96 -12.31 -10.59 5.03
N TRP A 97 -12.16 -10.01 3.84
CA TRP A 97 -12.99 -8.97 3.28
C TRP A 97 -14.12 -9.54 2.45
#